data_AF-A0A2U2PGU8-F1
#
_entry.id   AF-A0A2U2PGU8-F1
#
_cell.length_a   1.000
_cell.length_b   1.000
_cell.length_c   1.000
_cell.angle_alpha   90.00
_cell.angle_beta   90.00
_cell.angle_gamma   90.00
#
_symmetry.space_group_name_H-M   'P 1'
#
loop_
_entity.id
_entity.type
_entity.pdbx_description
1 polymer ?
#
loop_
_entity_poly.entity_id
_entity_poly.type
_entity_poly.pdbx_seq_one_letter_code
_entity_poly.pdbx_strand_id
1 'polypeptide(L)'
;MKKYLQIILILLSTAIKTPGQTSQNCDSLSNKRYKLSALWNSQNPLGAVIAIDMAGPDNSSVIVSDYQSDKWTCLTIFDPKYGQHPVSGHRDFGLTANVDGSYTFYTRGVDRLTSWDAAAFQSFAEAISVADGAAPFSIGDQLWSSFQMMIENFTNSNGGNASIKEMQVLRPNWSNVKAVIEGRASLSTLSKDCPD
;
A
#
# COMPACT_ATOMS: atom_id res chain seq x y z
N MET A 1 -3.80 20.50 2.19
CA MET A 1 -3.48 19.06 2.03
C MET A 1 -2.22 18.78 1.20
N LYS A 2 -1.92 19.46 0.08
CA LYS A 2 -0.64 19.25 -0.66
C LYS A 2 0.64 19.43 0.18
N LYS A 3 0.67 20.38 1.13
CA LYS A 3 1.76 20.53 2.14
C LYS A 3 1.91 19.32 3.07
N TYR A 4 0.81 18.67 3.44
CA TYR A 4 0.80 17.48 4.29
C TYR A 4 1.23 16.22 3.52
N LEU A 5 1.01 16.18 2.21
CA LEU A 5 1.54 15.12 1.34
C LEU A 5 3.05 15.26 1.10
N GLN A 6 3.56 16.50 1.07
CA GLN A 6 5.00 16.76 1.06
C GLN A 6 5.64 16.26 2.35
N ILE A 7 4.95 16.41 3.50
CA ILE A 7 5.32 15.78 4.77
C ILE A 7 5.21 14.25 4.70
N ILE A 8 4.16 13.67 4.14
CA ILE A 8 4.02 12.21 3.95
C ILE A 8 5.11 11.63 3.04
N LEU A 9 5.48 12.32 1.96
CA LEU A 9 6.58 11.94 1.06
C LEU A 9 7.94 12.16 1.71
N ILE A 10 8.13 13.21 2.52
CA ILE A 10 9.32 13.39 3.37
C ILE A 10 9.42 12.23 4.37
N LEU A 11 8.32 11.88 5.05
CA LEU A 11 8.24 10.79 6.02
C LEU A 11 8.50 9.42 5.36
N LEU A 12 7.91 9.15 4.19
CA LEU A 12 8.21 7.97 3.37
C LEU A 12 9.69 7.95 2.93
N SER A 13 10.24 9.08 2.48
CA SER A 13 11.66 9.18 2.09
C SER A 13 12.64 9.05 3.27
N THR A 14 12.21 9.37 4.50
CA THR A 14 13.00 9.19 5.71
C THR A 14 12.87 7.78 6.30
N ALA A 15 11.72 7.12 6.14
CA ALA A 15 11.51 5.72 6.52
C ALA A 15 12.31 4.75 5.64
N ILE A 16 12.60 5.15 4.40
CA ILE A 16 13.35 4.35 3.42
C ILE A 16 14.88 4.51 3.56
N LYS A 17 15.36 5.39 4.45
CA LYS A 17 16.80 5.52 4.72
C LYS A 17 17.27 4.48 5.74
N THR A 18 17.76 3.33 5.27
CA THR A 18 18.77 2.59 6.03
C THR A 18 20.03 3.45 6.23
N PRO A 19 20.75 3.34 7.36
CA PRO A 19 21.98 4.10 7.58
C PRO A 19 23.01 3.75 6.50
N GLY A 20 23.41 4.71 5.66
CA GLY A 20 24.63 4.59 4.85
C GLY A 20 24.56 4.86 3.35
N GLN A 21 23.44 5.21 2.72
CA GLN A 21 23.45 5.56 1.29
C GLN A 21 23.44 7.07 1.03
N THR A 22 24.59 7.57 0.60
CA THR A 22 24.76 8.88 -0.04
C THR A 22 24.18 8.85 -1.45
N SER A 23 23.63 10.00 -1.86
CA SER A 23 22.93 10.23 -3.13
C SER A 23 23.69 9.65 -4.33
N GLN A 24 23.14 8.60 -4.96
CA GLN A 24 23.63 8.15 -6.26
C GLN A 24 22.88 8.85 -7.40
N ASN A 25 23.70 9.50 -8.22
CA ASN A 25 23.40 10.17 -9.46
C ASN A 25 22.94 9.14 -10.51
N CYS A 26 21.74 9.31 -11.10
CA CYS A 26 21.19 8.42 -12.12
C CYS A 26 20.62 9.27 -13.28
N ASP A 27 21.51 9.65 -14.19
CA ASP A 27 21.33 10.73 -15.18
C ASP A 27 20.74 10.33 -16.54
N SER A 28 20.20 9.11 -16.73
CA SER A 28 19.68 8.69 -18.06
C SER A 28 18.14 8.59 -18.18
N LEU A 29 17.37 9.02 -17.16
CA LEU A 29 15.88 9.00 -17.17
C LEU A 29 15.22 10.36 -16.84
N SER A 30 16.00 11.43 -16.81
CA SER A 30 15.62 12.73 -16.25
C SER A 30 14.32 13.30 -16.87
N ASN A 31 14.19 13.33 -18.19
CA ASN A 31 13.03 13.91 -18.88
C ASN A 31 11.69 13.18 -18.63
N LYS A 32 11.68 11.86 -18.40
CA LYS A 32 10.44 11.13 -18.07
C LYS A 32 10.05 11.30 -16.60
N ARG A 33 11.02 11.32 -15.67
CA ARG A 33 10.77 11.59 -14.24
C ARG A 33 10.23 13.00 -14.00
N TYR A 34 10.72 14.02 -14.72
CA TYR A 34 10.19 15.39 -14.63
C TYR A 34 8.73 15.52 -15.09
N LYS A 35 8.30 14.75 -16.10
CA LYS A 35 6.89 14.74 -16.53
C LYS A 35 5.98 14.00 -15.54
N LEU A 36 6.47 12.92 -14.94
CA LEU A 36 5.71 12.13 -13.96
C LEU A 36 5.50 12.89 -12.65
N SER A 37 6.53 13.59 -12.17
CA SER A 37 6.41 14.49 -11.03
C SER A 37 5.53 15.70 -11.36
N ALA A 38 5.54 16.23 -12.58
CA ALA A 38 4.65 17.32 -12.98
C ALA A 38 3.17 16.91 -12.98
N LEU A 39 2.83 15.71 -13.51
CA LEU A 39 1.46 15.23 -13.52
C LEU A 39 0.94 14.97 -12.10
N TRP A 40 1.75 14.33 -11.25
CA TRP A 40 1.46 14.14 -9.83
C TRP A 40 1.19 15.46 -9.09
N ASN A 41 2.01 16.47 -9.35
CA ASN A 41 1.87 17.79 -8.71
C ASN A 41 0.79 18.68 -9.34
N SER A 42 0.13 18.23 -10.40
CA SER A 42 -0.88 19.02 -11.10
C SER A 42 -2.18 19.16 -10.30
N GLN A 43 -3.20 19.77 -10.91
CA GLN A 43 -4.56 19.77 -10.35
C GLN A 43 -5.35 18.51 -10.70
N ASN A 44 -4.82 17.67 -11.58
CA ASN A 44 -5.39 16.40 -11.96
C ASN A 44 -4.29 15.32 -12.05
N PRO A 45 -3.99 14.65 -10.92
CA PRO A 45 -2.98 13.60 -10.87
C PRO A 45 -3.47 12.26 -11.45
N LEU A 46 -4.67 12.17 -12.01
CA LEU A 46 -5.18 10.92 -12.58
C LEU A 46 -4.22 10.39 -13.66
N GLY A 47 -3.86 9.11 -13.57
CA GLY A 47 -2.89 8.48 -14.47
C GLY A 47 -1.43 8.80 -14.15
N ALA A 48 -1.13 9.59 -13.11
CA ALA A 48 0.23 9.74 -12.61
C ALA A 48 0.76 8.37 -12.15
N VAL A 49 1.93 7.99 -12.66
CA VAL A 49 2.62 6.78 -12.21
C VAL A 49 3.63 7.18 -11.13
N ILE A 50 3.80 6.36 -10.11
CA ILE A 50 4.78 6.55 -9.05
C ILE A 50 5.62 5.28 -9.02
N ALA A 51 6.88 5.42 -9.40
CA ALA A 51 7.88 4.37 -9.28
C ALA A 51 8.39 4.33 -7.83
N ILE A 52 8.27 3.16 -7.20
CA ILE A 52 8.74 2.90 -5.84
C ILE A 52 9.95 1.97 -5.95
N ASP A 53 11.11 2.54 -5.62
CA ASP A 53 12.40 1.84 -5.65
C ASP A 53 12.75 1.44 -4.21
N MET A 54 12.60 0.15 -3.89
CA MET A 54 12.84 -0.46 -2.59
C MET A 54 13.74 -1.69 -2.74
N ALA A 55 14.62 -1.97 -1.79
CA ALA A 55 15.45 -3.17 -1.88
C ALA A 55 14.56 -4.44 -1.89
N GLY A 56 14.89 -5.42 -2.76
CA GLY A 56 14.18 -6.71 -2.82
C GLY A 56 13.02 -6.78 -3.82
N PRO A 57 12.09 -7.74 -3.67
CA PRO A 57 11.02 -8.00 -4.63
C PRO A 57 9.88 -6.97 -4.61
N ASP A 58 9.90 -6.02 -3.66
CA ASP A 58 8.84 -5.04 -3.46
C ASP A 58 8.98 -3.79 -4.37
N ASN A 59 10.02 -3.76 -5.22
CA ASN A 59 10.15 -2.77 -6.29
C ASN A 59 8.94 -2.82 -7.22
N SER A 60 8.23 -1.71 -7.39
CA SER A 60 7.18 -1.63 -8.40
C SER A 60 6.73 -0.21 -8.67
N SER A 61 5.78 -0.07 -9.58
CA SER A 61 5.10 1.17 -9.84
C SER A 61 3.61 1.06 -9.51
N VAL A 62 3.06 2.18 -9.06
CA VAL A 62 1.61 2.36 -8.89
C VAL A 62 1.11 3.46 -9.79
N ILE A 63 -0.16 3.42 -10.18
CA ILE A 63 -0.85 4.48 -10.92
C ILE A 63 -1.98 5.07 -10.09
N VAL A 64 -2.15 6.40 -10.14
CA VAL A 64 -3.31 7.08 -9.57
C VAL A 64 -4.53 6.77 -10.43
N SER A 65 -5.53 6.14 -9.81
CA SER A 65 -6.76 5.66 -10.45
C SER A 65 -8.02 6.39 -9.99
N ASP A 66 -7.98 7.02 -8.82
CA ASP A 66 -8.98 7.98 -8.34
C ASP A 66 -8.28 9.06 -7.50
N TYR A 67 -8.85 10.25 -7.48
CA TYR A 67 -8.39 11.32 -6.60
C TYR A 67 -9.52 12.31 -6.28
N GLN A 68 -9.45 12.87 -5.08
CA GLN A 68 -10.23 14.03 -4.67
C GLN A 68 -9.29 15.00 -3.94
N SER A 69 -9.82 16.09 -3.40
CA SER A 69 -9.01 17.06 -2.65
C SER A 69 -8.35 16.46 -1.40
N ASP A 70 -8.95 15.42 -0.84
CA ASP A 70 -8.65 14.80 0.46
C ASP A 70 -8.31 13.30 0.39
N LYS A 71 -8.30 12.70 -0.81
CA LYS A 71 -7.94 11.29 -0.98
C LYS A 71 -7.31 10.98 -2.34
N TRP A 72 -6.58 9.88 -2.39
CA TRP A 72 -6.05 9.27 -3.61
C TRP A 72 -6.18 7.75 -3.55
N THR A 73 -6.48 7.13 -4.69
CA THR A 73 -6.46 5.68 -4.87
C THR A 73 -5.38 5.31 -5.87
N CYS A 74 -4.45 4.47 -5.42
CA CYS A 74 -3.36 3.95 -6.22
C CYS A 74 -3.60 2.47 -6.55
N LEU A 75 -3.24 2.09 -7.78
CA LEU A 75 -3.27 0.73 -8.29
C LEU A 75 -1.86 0.23 -8.57
N THR A 76 -1.50 -0.97 -8.12
CA THR A 76 -0.27 -1.62 -8.60
C THR A 76 -0.36 -1.86 -10.11
N ILE A 77 0.68 -1.53 -10.86
CA ILE A 77 0.76 -1.79 -12.31
C ILE A 77 1.98 -2.65 -12.65
N PHE A 78 1.93 -3.30 -13.80
CA PHE A 78 3.15 -3.82 -14.42
C PHE A 78 4.00 -2.64 -14.90
N ASP A 79 5.28 -2.64 -14.52
CA ASP A 79 6.25 -1.65 -14.99
C ASP A 79 7.35 -2.36 -15.81
N PRO A 80 7.67 -1.94 -17.04
CA PRO A 80 8.74 -2.58 -17.82
C PRO A 80 10.12 -2.59 -17.14
N LYS A 81 10.39 -1.66 -16.21
CA LYS A 81 11.63 -1.60 -15.42
C LYS A 81 11.61 -2.58 -14.25
N TYR A 82 10.51 -2.62 -13.50
CA TYR A 82 10.43 -3.37 -12.24
C TYR A 82 9.70 -4.72 -12.36
N GLY A 83 9.07 -4.97 -13.51
CA GLY A 83 8.24 -6.14 -13.75
C GLY A 83 6.92 -6.09 -12.97
N GLN A 84 6.53 -7.27 -12.48
CA GLN A 84 5.28 -7.49 -11.76
C GLN A 84 5.56 -7.56 -10.26
N HIS A 85 4.83 -6.77 -9.47
CA HIS A 85 4.91 -6.85 -8.00
C HIS A 85 4.28 -8.16 -7.48
N PRO A 86 4.77 -8.75 -6.38
CA PRO A 86 4.20 -9.97 -5.79
C PRO A 86 2.74 -9.81 -5.34
N VAL A 87 2.35 -8.59 -4.93
CA VAL A 87 0.96 -8.23 -4.57
C VAL A 87 0.41 -7.07 -5.38
N SER A 88 -0.83 -7.18 -5.81
CA SER A 88 -1.54 -6.18 -6.60
C SER A 88 -2.89 -5.86 -5.98
N GLY A 89 -3.30 -4.60 -6.09
CA GLY A 89 -4.50 -4.16 -5.42
C GLY A 89 -4.73 -2.66 -5.51
N HIS A 90 -5.81 -2.25 -4.87
CA HIS A 90 -6.17 -0.85 -4.68
C HIS A 90 -5.72 -0.42 -3.28
N ARG A 91 -5.04 0.73 -3.20
CA ARG A 91 -4.62 1.34 -1.93
C ARG A 91 -5.09 2.78 -1.90
N ASP A 92 -5.87 3.12 -0.89
CA ASP A 92 -6.37 4.46 -0.65
C ASP A 92 -5.60 5.12 0.49
N PHE A 93 -5.31 6.39 0.27
CA PHE A 93 -4.73 7.30 1.26
C PHE A 93 -5.64 8.51 1.34
N GLY A 94 -6.04 8.91 2.55
CA GLY A 94 -6.89 10.07 2.68
C GLY A 94 -7.03 10.62 4.08
N LEU A 95 -7.83 11.67 4.15
CA LEU A 95 -8.14 12.41 5.35
C LEU A 95 -9.63 12.71 5.41
N THR A 96 -10.27 12.42 6.54
CA THR A 96 -11.66 12.76 6.80
C THR A 96 -11.75 13.81 7.89
N ALA A 97 -12.49 14.90 7.66
CA ALA A 97 -12.81 15.86 8.71
C ALA A 97 -13.95 15.32 9.59
N ASN A 98 -13.80 15.43 10.90
CA ASN A 98 -14.80 15.01 11.87
C ASN A 98 -15.66 16.19 12.31
N VAL A 99 -16.84 15.91 12.85
CA VAL A 99 -17.82 16.92 13.29
C VAL A 99 -17.27 17.81 14.40
N ASP A 100 -16.38 17.27 15.24
CA ASP A 100 -15.72 17.98 16.35
C ASP A 100 -14.53 18.86 15.90
N GLY A 101 -14.29 18.96 14.58
CA GLY A 101 -13.17 19.71 14.01
C GLY A 101 -11.83 18.96 14.04
N SER A 102 -11.79 17.73 14.56
CA SER A 102 -10.64 16.85 14.42
C SER A 102 -10.58 16.23 13.02
N TYR A 103 -9.50 15.50 12.74
CA TYR A 103 -9.32 14.82 11.46
C TYR A 103 -8.88 13.37 11.66
N THR A 104 -9.32 12.49 10.76
CA THR A 104 -8.91 11.10 10.70
C THR A 104 -8.14 10.83 9.41
N PHE A 105 -6.82 10.64 9.54
CA PHE A 105 -5.99 10.12 8.46
C PHE A 105 -6.22 8.61 8.35
N TYR A 106 -6.35 8.11 7.12
CA TYR A 106 -6.50 6.69 6.88
C TYR A 106 -5.59 6.20 5.77
N THR A 107 -5.21 4.94 5.92
CA THR A 107 -4.74 4.09 4.82
C THR A 107 -5.62 2.87 4.82
N ARG A 108 -6.10 2.45 3.64
CA ARG A 108 -6.86 1.21 3.48
C ARG A 108 -6.49 0.58 2.14
N GLY A 109 -6.54 -0.74 2.06
CA GLY A 109 -6.17 -1.41 0.84
C GLY A 109 -6.74 -2.81 0.76
N VAL A 110 -6.91 -3.26 -0.47
CA VAL A 110 -7.31 -4.63 -0.78
C VAL A 110 -6.29 -5.16 -1.77
N ASP A 111 -5.45 -6.06 -1.28
CA ASP A 111 -4.37 -6.67 -2.04
C ASP A 111 -4.64 -8.16 -2.30
N ARG A 112 -4.18 -8.62 -3.46
CA ARG A 112 -4.16 -10.03 -3.89
C ARG A 112 -2.75 -10.36 -4.35
N LEU A 113 -2.40 -11.64 -4.29
CA LEU A 113 -1.18 -12.11 -4.96
C LEU A 113 -1.35 -11.94 -6.46
N THR A 114 -0.36 -11.33 -7.12
CA THR A 114 -0.47 -10.99 -8.55
C THR A 114 -0.33 -12.23 -9.45
N SER A 115 0.33 -13.28 -8.96
CA SER A 115 0.38 -14.60 -9.62
C SER A 115 -0.08 -15.69 -8.66
N TRP A 116 -1.09 -16.44 -9.08
CA TRP A 116 -1.62 -17.63 -8.39
C TRP A 116 -0.81 -18.91 -8.69
N ASP A 117 0.31 -18.76 -9.37
CA ASP A 117 1.26 -19.84 -9.58
C ASP A 117 1.64 -20.46 -8.23
N ALA A 118 1.40 -21.76 -8.09
CA ALA A 118 1.76 -22.52 -6.90
C ALA A 118 3.27 -22.42 -6.61
N ALA A 119 4.12 -22.31 -7.63
CA ALA A 119 5.56 -22.08 -7.53
C ALA A 119 5.90 -20.65 -7.12
N ALA A 120 5.16 -19.63 -7.56
CA ALA A 120 5.30 -18.26 -7.04
C ALA A 120 4.86 -18.18 -5.57
N PHE A 121 3.79 -18.87 -5.19
CA PHE A 121 3.36 -18.97 -3.79
C PHE A 121 4.35 -19.76 -2.94
N GLN A 122 4.91 -20.88 -3.45
CA GLN A 122 5.94 -21.66 -2.78
C GLN A 122 7.23 -20.86 -2.64
N SER A 123 7.70 -20.23 -3.72
CA SER A 123 8.93 -19.42 -3.72
C SER A 123 8.80 -18.22 -2.80
N PHE A 124 7.63 -17.58 -2.78
CA PHE A 124 7.34 -16.49 -1.87
C PHE A 124 7.24 -16.98 -0.42
N ALA A 125 6.53 -18.08 -0.15
CA ALA A 125 6.40 -18.68 1.19
C ALA A 125 7.72 -19.27 1.73
N GLU A 126 8.58 -19.79 0.87
CA GLU A 126 9.93 -20.28 1.19
C GLU A 126 10.88 -19.11 1.46
N ALA A 127 10.83 -18.03 0.67
CA ALA A 127 11.64 -16.82 0.87
C ALA A 127 11.35 -16.12 2.22
N ILE A 128 10.18 -16.34 2.81
CA ILE A 128 9.75 -15.76 4.08
C ILE A 128 9.35 -16.80 5.15
N SER A 129 9.68 -18.08 4.93
CA SER A 129 9.54 -19.20 5.88
C SER A 129 8.18 -19.32 6.61
N VAL A 130 7.05 -19.45 5.92
CA VAL A 130 5.75 -19.67 6.60
C VAL A 130 4.77 -20.61 5.89
N ALA A 131 3.95 -21.27 6.73
CA ALA A 131 2.71 -21.93 6.33
C ALA A 131 1.56 -20.92 6.17
N ASP A 132 0.65 -21.17 5.22
CA ASP A 132 -0.65 -20.51 5.06
C ASP A 132 -0.70 -19.00 4.71
N GLY A 133 0.21 -18.50 3.87
CA GLY A 133 0.02 -17.21 3.16
C GLY A 133 -0.07 -15.96 4.05
N ALA A 134 0.24 -16.08 5.35
CA ALA A 134 0.12 -15.02 6.34
C ALA A 134 1.33 -14.06 6.39
N ALA A 135 2.53 -14.51 6.01
CA ALA A 135 3.74 -13.65 6.05
C ALA A 135 3.84 -12.48 5.04
N PRO A 136 3.40 -12.58 3.76
CA PRO A 136 3.49 -11.43 2.84
C PRO A 136 2.86 -10.20 3.46
N PHE A 137 1.68 -10.46 4.01
CA PHE A 137 0.83 -9.42 4.45
C PHE A 137 1.10 -9.03 5.89
N SER A 138 1.78 -9.85 6.70
CA SER A 138 2.24 -9.41 8.03
C SER A 138 3.37 -8.39 7.93
N ILE A 139 4.26 -8.53 6.93
CA ILE A 139 5.26 -7.49 6.59
C ILE A 139 4.54 -6.24 6.08
N GLY A 140 3.52 -6.42 5.23
CA GLY A 140 2.61 -5.34 4.82
C GLY A 140 1.99 -4.62 6.02
N ASP A 141 1.42 -5.36 6.99
CA ASP A 141 0.80 -4.81 8.20
C ASP A 141 1.79 -3.97 9.01
N GLN A 142 3.05 -4.42 9.13
CA GLN A 142 4.11 -3.67 9.81
C GLN A 142 4.44 -2.36 9.09
N LEU A 143 4.56 -2.40 7.76
CA LEU A 143 4.80 -1.20 6.96
C LEU A 143 3.67 -0.18 7.12
N TRP A 144 2.43 -0.64 7.08
CA TRP A 144 1.24 0.19 7.25
C TRP A 144 1.14 0.77 8.66
N SER A 145 1.46 -0.03 9.67
CA SER A 145 1.54 0.43 11.07
C SER A 145 2.64 1.48 11.24
N SER A 146 3.80 1.29 10.60
CA SER A 146 4.90 2.27 10.65
C SER A 146 4.50 3.62 10.06
N PHE A 147 3.70 3.61 8.99
CA PHE A 147 3.20 4.83 8.38
C PHE A 147 2.27 5.61 9.31
N GLN A 148 1.37 4.91 10.00
CA GLN A 148 0.48 5.52 11.01
C GLN A 148 1.28 6.10 12.18
N MET A 149 2.30 5.37 12.68
CA MET A 149 3.22 5.87 13.72
C MET A 149 3.96 7.13 13.29
N MET A 150 4.39 7.22 12.03
CA MET A 150 5.04 8.43 11.53
C MET A 150 4.10 9.65 11.52
N ILE A 151 2.83 9.48 11.14
CA ILE A 151 1.85 10.56 11.15
C ILE A 151 1.56 11.01 12.59
N GLU A 152 1.38 10.06 13.51
CA GLU A 152 1.19 10.35 14.93
C GLU A 152 2.38 11.12 15.50
N ASN A 153 3.59 10.60 15.32
CA ASN A 153 4.83 11.22 15.80
C ASN A 153 5.03 12.62 15.21
N PHE A 154 4.79 12.79 13.92
CA PHE A 154 4.87 14.10 13.26
C PHE A 154 3.88 15.08 13.87
N THR A 155 2.62 14.66 14.04
CA THR A 155 1.56 15.53 14.58
C THR A 155 1.87 15.96 16.01
N ASN A 156 2.25 15.01 16.86
CA ASN A 156 2.57 15.25 18.27
C ASN A 156 3.84 16.12 18.41
N SER A 157 4.86 15.89 17.58
CA SER A 157 6.09 16.69 17.59
C SER A 157 5.89 18.13 17.10
N ASN A 158 4.79 18.41 16.41
CA ASN A 158 4.45 19.75 15.89
C ASN A 158 3.31 20.42 16.69
N GLY A 159 3.10 20.02 17.95
CA GLY A 159 2.14 20.65 18.86
C GLY A 159 0.67 20.26 18.62
N GLY A 160 0.41 19.28 17.76
CA GLY A 160 -0.89 18.63 17.65
C GLY A 160 -1.09 17.53 18.69
N ASN A 161 -2.23 16.86 18.62
CA ASN A 161 -2.52 15.65 19.39
C ASN A 161 -3.10 14.59 18.44
N ALA A 162 -2.39 13.48 18.30
CA ALA A 162 -2.77 12.34 17.47
C ALA A 162 -2.68 11.05 18.27
N SER A 163 -3.56 10.11 17.92
CA SER A 163 -3.55 8.74 18.42
C SER A 163 -3.85 7.77 17.28
N ILE A 164 -3.19 6.61 17.28
CA ILE A 164 -3.47 5.52 16.34
C ILE A 164 -4.74 4.77 16.77
N LYS A 165 -5.62 4.46 15.82
CA LYS A 165 -6.79 3.59 16.02
C LYS A 165 -6.44 2.14 15.71
N GLU A 166 -7.21 1.21 16.25
CA GLU A 166 -7.02 -0.22 16.01
C GLU A 166 -7.09 -0.54 14.51
N MET A 167 -6.09 -1.27 14.02
CA MET A 167 -6.01 -1.69 12.63
C MET A 167 -7.03 -2.79 12.36
N GLN A 168 -7.84 -2.62 11.31
CA GLN A 168 -8.77 -3.65 10.85
C GLN A 168 -8.10 -4.48 9.74
N VAL A 169 -7.75 -5.73 10.06
CA VAL A 169 -7.16 -6.68 9.10
C VAL A 169 -8.16 -7.79 8.81
N LEU A 170 -8.57 -7.91 7.54
CA LEU A 170 -9.45 -8.97 7.08
C LEU A 170 -8.69 -9.89 6.12
N ARG A 171 -8.49 -11.14 6.53
CA ARG A 171 -7.85 -12.17 5.70
C ARG A 171 -8.85 -13.30 5.46
N PRO A 172 -9.36 -13.48 4.23
CA PRO A 172 -10.21 -14.62 3.93
C PRO A 172 -9.41 -15.91 4.05
N ASN A 173 -10.01 -16.95 4.62
CA ASN A 173 -9.46 -18.30 4.57
C ASN A 173 -9.63 -18.83 3.14
N TRP A 174 -8.56 -18.79 2.35
CA TRP A 174 -8.60 -19.18 0.94
C TRP A 174 -8.97 -20.65 0.71
N SER A 175 -8.65 -21.54 1.64
CA SER A 175 -9.07 -22.94 1.57
C SER A 175 -10.59 -23.07 1.67
N ASN A 176 -11.21 -22.30 2.57
CA ASN A 176 -12.67 -22.23 2.69
C ASN A 176 -13.30 -21.59 1.45
N VAL A 177 -12.77 -20.45 0.98
CA VAL A 177 -13.25 -19.78 -0.25
C VAL A 177 -13.21 -20.74 -1.44
N LYS A 178 -12.10 -21.46 -1.62
CA LYS A 178 -11.95 -22.46 -2.69
C LYS A 178 -12.94 -23.61 -2.53
N ALA A 179 -13.13 -24.13 -1.32
CA ALA A 179 -14.08 -25.21 -1.07
C ALA A 179 -15.53 -24.80 -1.43
N VAL A 180 -15.93 -23.56 -1.13
CA VAL A 180 -17.26 -23.05 -1.49
C VAL A 180 -17.41 -22.85 -3.00
N ILE A 181 -16.42 -22.23 -3.66
CA ILE A 181 -16.44 -22.04 -5.12
C ILE A 181 -16.52 -23.38 -5.87
N GLU A 182 -15.87 -24.42 -5.35
CA GLU A 182 -15.87 -25.77 -5.92
C GLU A 182 -17.09 -26.62 -5.50
N GLY A 183 -18.03 -26.05 -4.72
CA GLY A 183 -19.23 -26.76 -4.25
C GLY A 183 -18.95 -27.84 -3.20
N ARG A 184 -17.75 -27.83 -2.58
CA ARG A 184 -17.34 -28.76 -1.51
C ARG A 184 -17.70 -28.25 -0.11
N ALA A 185 -18.15 -27.01 0.01
CA ALA A 185 -18.62 -26.39 1.25
C ALA A 185 -19.78 -25.42 0.96
N SER A 186 -20.59 -25.14 1.98
CA SER A 186 -21.74 -24.23 1.91
C SER A 186 -21.32 -22.75 1.95
N LEU A 187 -22.15 -21.83 1.43
CA LEU A 187 -21.87 -20.38 1.48
C LEU A 187 -21.76 -19.88 2.93
N SER A 188 -22.53 -20.49 3.83
CA SER A 188 -22.49 -20.26 5.27
C SER A 188 -21.11 -20.55 5.91
N THR A 189 -20.21 -21.25 5.22
CA THR A 189 -18.81 -21.44 5.65
C THR A 189 -17.98 -20.16 5.56
N LEU A 190 -18.36 -19.20 4.71
CA LEU A 190 -17.62 -17.94 4.52
C LEU A 190 -18.11 -16.81 5.41
N SER A 191 -19.40 -16.79 5.74
CA SER A 191 -19.99 -15.80 6.63
C SER A 191 -21.26 -16.35 7.27
N LYS A 192 -21.48 -16.00 8.54
CA LYS A 192 -22.75 -16.26 9.24
C LYS A 192 -23.87 -15.34 8.77
N ASP A 193 -23.53 -14.26 8.07
CA ASP A 193 -24.50 -13.28 7.55
C ASP A 193 -25.10 -13.71 6.20
N CYS A 194 -24.57 -14.76 5.58
CA CYS A 194 -25.04 -15.31 4.31
C CYS A 194 -25.58 -16.74 4.53
N PRO A 195 -26.87 -16.90 4.91
CA PRO A 195 -27.48 -18.22 4.99
C PRO A 195 -27.57 -18.86 3.60
N ASP A 196 -27.58 -20.20 3.58
CA ASP A 196 -27.61 -21.02 2.35
C ASP A 196 -28.97 -20.96 1.61
#